data_AF-A0A3C0UMS8-F1
#
_entry.id   AF-A0A3C0UMS8-F1
#
_cell.length_a   1.000
_cell.length_b   1.000
_cell.length_c   1.000
_cell.angle_alpha   90.00
_cell.angle_beta   90.00
_cell.angle_gamma   90.00
#
_symmetry.space_group_name_H-M   'P 1'
#
loop_
_entity.id
_entity.type
_entity.pdbx_description
1 polymer ?
#
loop_
_entity_poly.entity_id
_entity_poly.type
_entity_poly.pdbx_seq_one_letter_code
_entity_poly.pdbx_strand_id
1 'polypeptide(L)'
;MKIAPYLLLALLAVQCKTASNPPQNLQETLADVEKIKGRTEYIESPYVTAGDRVYMVGHQDGSFPDLGWHITGEMGGIWDHPIKLMDGFSAQLTLNNSTLCLTKADTFYNYPFANQHVYLLPKEGMRVERLQFVPDGKEAIVVQYAFHNSDAKEKKITFQFNGKSDLRPTWLSERTNTQDGNDQATFDAGSNAWVVKDSLNEWFVTFGSTLAPVKHATEANDCTLKSVGKGTNASLTYELTLPANGSLVLPFTVAGSYESKAQAQATLEEVQEKTAELFHAKKKRYAELASQTQISIPDKDVQQAFNWLKYSTDWLVRDVPTVGRGLAAGLPDYPWWFGVDNEYSLQGALLIGRFDIVYKTIELLVKESNRVNKNSGRILHEMSTNGQVFNEGNINETPQFATLIWTVYQWTGDKEFLAKYYPVVVKGLDWLMKENDKDGNLLPDGFGMMEIHGLNSEMIDVAAYSQKAFADAAQMAKEMGDVTLVAKYQNIAQKIKDKINTEFWVPESQSYADFIGTKEQTLHLIDDAIVRADTLKKPGAVVEMKALKAKVKSLPAGTKKGFVLHHNWVVNTPMEMGIADS
;
A
#
# COMPACT_ATOMS: atom_id res chain seq x y z
N MET A 1 -40.48 -69.48 40.45
CA MET A 1 -39.02 -69.60 40.25
C MET A 1 -38.58 -68.42 39.38
N LYS A 2 -37.70 -67.57 39.91
CA LYS A 2 -36.71 -66.66 39.28
C LYS A 2 -36.99 -66.10 37.86
N ILE A 3 -37.16 -64.79 37.63
CA ILE A 3 -36.17 -63.68 37.48
C ILE A 3 -36.34 -63.09 36.05
N ALA A 4 -36.80 -61.83 36.00
CA ALA A 4 -36.30 -60.65 35.26
C ALA A 4 -35.89 -60.68 33.75
N PRO A 5 -35.93 -59.52 33.07
CA PRO A 5 -36.07 -59.34 31.61
C PRO A 5 -34.75 -58.99 30.89
N TYR A 6 -34.72 -59.08 29.57
CA TYR A 6 -33.72 -58.39 28.74
C TYR A 6 -34.39 -57.51 27.68
N LEU A 7 -34.43 -56.21 27.99
CA LEU A 7 -34.38 -55.12 27.03
C LEU A 7 -33.03 -55.21 26.31
N LEU A 8 -33.01 -55.31 24.98
CA LEU A 8 -31.83 -54.98 24.17
C LEU A 8 -32.09 -53.64 23.49
N LEU A 9 -31.54 -52.57 24.08
CA LEU A 9 -31.36 -51.28 23.42
C LEU A 9 -30.21 -51.44 22.41
N ALA A 10 -30.52 -51.36 21.12
CA ALA A 10 -29.50 -51.17 20.09
C ALA A 10 -29.23 -49.66 19.95
N LEU A 11 -28.24 -49.17 20.69
CA LEU A 11 -27.64 -47.85 20.48
C LEU A 11 -26.76 -47.92 19.22
N LEU A 12 -27.32 -47.46 18.09
CA LEU A 12 -26.54 -47.08 16.91
C LEU A 12 -25.79 -45.79 17.24
N ALA A 13 -24.55 -45.92 17.73
CA ALA A 13 -23.61 -44.82 17.76
C ALA A 13 -23.18 -44.49 16.33
N VAL A 14 -23.87 -43.54 15.70
CA VAL A 14 -23.37 -42.86 14.50
C VAL A 14 -22.21 -41.98 14.94
N GLN A 15 -21.00 -42.53 14.93
CA GLN A 15 -19.79 -41.72 14.90
C GLN A 15 -19.76 -40.99 13.54
N CYS A 16 -20.35 -39.81 13.48
CA CYS A 16 -19.97 -38.80 12.49
C CYS A 16 -18.53 -38.36 12.82
N LYS A 17 -17.54 -39.16 12.42
CA LYS A 17 -16.24 -38.59 12.05
C LYS A 17 -16.52 -37.85 10.75
N THR A 18 -16.67 -36.53 10.83
CA THR A 18 -16.48 -35.66 9.68
C THR A 18 -15.07 -35.96 9.16
N ALA A 19 -14.97 -36.82 8.14
CA ALA A 19 -13.74 -36.97 7.39
C ALA A 19 -13.51 -35.61 6.74
N SER A 20 -12.61 -34.81 7.32
CA SER A 20 -12.14 -33.61 6.65
C SER A 20 -11.52 -34.06 5.33
N ASN A 21 -12.02 -33.53 4.22
CA ASN A 21 -11.40 -33.78 2.93
C ASN A 21 -9.92 -33.37 3.02
N PRO A 22 -9.00 -34.12 2.40
CA PRO A 22 -7.60 -33.74 2.40
C PRO A 22 -7.45 -32.32 1.82
N PRO A 23 -6.54 -31.49 2.35
CA PRO A 23 -6.35 -30.13 1.85
C PRO A 23 -6.11 -30.13 0.35
N GLN A 24 -6.87 -29.30 -0.39
CA GLN A 24 -6.66 -29.15 -1.83
C GLN A 24 -5.33 -28.44 -2.09
N ASN A 25 -4.56 -28.97 -3.04
CA ASN A 25 -3.36 -28.32 -3.53
C ASN A 25 -3.72 -27.13 -4.44
N LEU A 26 -3.63 -25.91 -3.93
CA LEU A 26 -4.00 -24.70 -4.69
C LEU A 26 -3.04 -24.45 -5.85
N GLN A 27 -1.81 -24.94 -5.75
CA GLN A 27 -0.74 -24.70 -6.73
C GLN A 27 -1.05 -25.34 -8.09
N GLU A 28 -1.80 -26.44 -8.10
CA GLU A 28 -2.25 -27.12 -9.33
C GLU A 28 -3.18 -26.24 -10.18
N THR A 29 -3.74 -25.19 -9.58
CA THR A 29 -4.71 -24.30 -10.23
C THR A 29 -4.08 -23.00 -10.76
N LEU A 30 -2.75 -22.91 -10.75
CA LEU A 30 -1.98 -21.74 -11.21
C LEU A 30 -1.33 -21.91 -12.59
N ALA A 31 -1.48 -23.06 -13.23
CA ALA A 31 -0.79 -23.37 -14.50
C ALA A 31 -1.14 -22.41 -15.65
N ASP A 32 -2.35 -21.85 -15.64
CA ASP A 32 -2.90 -20.89 -16.59
C ASP A 32 -2.76 -19.42 -16.13
N VAL A 33 -2.13 -19.17 -14.99
CA VAL A 33 -1.96 -17.83 -14.44
C VAL A 33 -0.60 -17.28 -14.82
N GLU A 34 -0.59 -16.07 -15.40
CA GLU A 34 0.65 -15.35 -15.67
C GLU A 34 1.45 -15.14 -14.38
N LYS A 35 2.78 -15.20 -14.47
CA LYS A 35 3.68 -14.97 -13.34
C LYS A 35 4.98 -14.31 -13.77
N ILE A 36 5.57 -13.54 -12.86
CA ILE A 36 6.93 -13.03 -12.98
C ILE A 36 7.84 -13.86 -12.06
N LYS A 37 8.95 -14.35 -12.60
CA LYS A 37 10.00 -14.97 -11.79
C LYS A 37 10.87 -13.87 -11.17
N GLY A 38 11.04 -13.91 -9.85
CA GLY A 38 11.98 -13.06 -9.13
C GLY A 38 13.41 -13.24 -9.65
N ARG A 39 14.17 -12.14 -9.75
CA ARG A 39 15.57 -12.19 -10.19
C ARG A 39 16.47 -12.47 -9.00
N THR A 40 17.50 -13.27 -9.20
CA THR A 40 18.39 -13.71 -8.11
C THR A 40 19.08 -12.55 -7.41
N GLU A 41 19.43 -11.48 -8.14
CA GLU A 41 20.03 -10.26 -7.59
C GLU A 41 19.09 -9.46 -6.67
N TYR A 42 17.78 -9.73 -6.72
CA TYR A 42 16.75 -9.08 -5.88
C TYR A 42 16.08 -10.08 -4.92
N ILE A 43 16.68 -11.25 -4.67
CA ILE A 43 16.08 -12.24 -3.78
C ILE A 43 15.93 -11.72 -2.33
N GLU A 44 16.78 -10.79 -1.92
CA GLU A 44 16.72 -10.09 -0.64
C GLU A 44 15.88 -8.80 -0.71
N SER A 45 15.07 -8.59 -1.75
CA SER A 45 14.17 -7.45 -1.84
C SER A 45 12.78 -7.79 -1.30
N PRO A 46 12.00 -6.79 -0.85
CA PRO A 46 10.64 -7.01 -0.41
C PRO A 46 9.71 -7.43 -1.57
N TYR A 47 8.65 -8.15 -1.22
CA TYR A 47 7.46 -8.42 -2.04
C TYR A 47 6.19 -8.16 -1.23
N VAL A 48 5.03 -8.13 -1.89
CA VAL A 48 3.72 -8.04 -1.22
C VAL A 48 2.82 -9.24 -1.56
N THR A 49 2.17 -9.80 -0.54
CA THR A 49 0.95 -10.60 -0.67
C THR A 49 -0.24 -9.66 -0.44
N ALA A 50 -0.94 -9.30 -1.51
CA ALA A 50 -1.91 -8.21 -1.44
C ALA A 50 -3.35 -8.70 -1.24
N GLY A 51 -4.05 -8.06 -0.31
CA GLY A 51 -5.52 -8.02 -0.22
C GLY A 51 -5.96 -6.67 0.32
N ASP A 52 -7.24 -6.32 0.25
CA ASP A 52 -7.73 -4.97 0.58
C ASP A 52 -7.84 -4.68 2.09
N ARG A 53 -8.17 -5.71 2.88
CA ARG A 53 -8.18 -5.69 4.35
C ARG A 53 -6.78 -5.91 4.93
N VAL A 54 -6.17 -7.03 4.54
CA VAL A 54 -4.86 -7.49 5.02
C VAL A 54 -3.83 -7.47 3.90
N TYR A 55 -2.57 -7.22 4.23
CA TYR A 55 -1.45 -7.52 3.34
C TYR A 55 -0.27 -8.09 4.12
N MET A 56 0.65 -8.74 3.40
CA MET A 56 1.89 -9.22 3.98
C MET A 56 3.09 -8.76 3.16
N VAL A 57 4.11 -8.22 3.83
CA VAL A 57 5.39 -7.85 3.23
C VAL A 57 6.50 -8.70 3.83
N GLY A 58 7.23 -9.42 2.99
CA GLY A 58 8.44 -10.18 3.35
C GLY A 58 9.45 -10.09 2.22
N HIS A 59 10.57 -10.81 2.31
CA HIS A 59 11.59 -10.85 1.27
C HIS A 59 11.44 -12.04 0.33
N GLN A 60 11.86 -11.91 -0.93
CA GLN A 60 11.67 -12.96 -1.95
C GLN A 60 12.39 -14.29 -1.61
N ASP A 61 13.40 -14.27 -0.74
CA ASP A 61 14.04 -15.46 -0.13
C ASP A 61 13.16 -16.16 0.92
N GLY A 62 12.02 -15.56 1.24
CA GLY A 62 11.00 -16.04 2.16
C GLY A 62 11.20 -15.64 3.61
N SER A 63 12.20 -14.80 3.91
CA SER A 63 12.46 -14.22 5.22
C SER A 63 11.60 -12.98 5.51
N PHE A 64 11.62 -12.53 6.76
CA PHE A 64 10.94 -11.32 7.25
C PHE A 64 11.92 -10.50 8.08
N PRO A 65 12.84 -9.76 7.45
CA PRO A 65 13.72 -8.84 8.16
C PRO A 65 12.96 -7.57 8.58
N ASP A 66 13.48 -6.90 9.60
CA ASP A 66 13.02 -5.56 9.97
C ASP A 66 13.12 -4.61 8.75
N LEU A 67 12.04 -3.91 8.42
CA LEU A 67 11.90 -3.15 7.18
C LEU A 67 11.17 -1.81 7.39
N GLY A 68 11.58 -0.80 6.64
CA GLY A 68 10.91 0.51 6.56
C GLY A 68 11.28 1.47 7.69
N TRP A 69 10.77 2.70 7.60
CA TRP A 69 11.26 3.83 8.42
C TRP A 69 10.19 4.71 9.06
N HIS A 70 8.93 4.71 8.60
CA HIS A 70 7.86 5.45 9.29
C HIS A 70 7.58 4.90 10.68
N ILE A 71 7.61 3.57 10.79
CA ILE A 71 7.83 2.86 12.04
C ILE A 71 9.12 2.08 11.82
N THR A 72 10.23 2.58 12.38
CA THR A 72 11.58 2.06 12.12
C THR A 72 11.65 0.55 12.30
N GLY A 73 11.90 -0.17 11.20
CA GLY A 73 12.04 -1.63 11.19
C GLY A 73 10.73 -2.41 11.14
N GLU A 74 9.57 -1.76 11.17
CA GLU A 74 8.30 -2.42 11.48
C GLU A 74 7.27 -2.40 10.36
N MET A 75 7.58 -1.76 9.22
CA MET A 75 6.68 -1.66 8.06
C MET A 75 6.54 -2.99 7.29
N GLY A 76 7.39 -3.98 7.58
CA GLY A 76 7.26 -5.37 7.11
C GLY A 76 6.20 -6.17 7.88
N GLY A 77 6.07 -7.46 7.56
CA GLY A 77 5.18 -8.38 8.27
C GLY A 77 3.74 -8.38 7.74
N ILE A 78 2.80 -8.79 8.58
CA ILE A 78 1.37 -8.92 8.25
C ILE A 78 0.62 -7.76 8.90
N TRP A 79 -0.09 -6.99 8.08
CA TRP A 79 -0.84 -5.80 8.50
C TRP A 79 -2.34 -5.97 8.26
N ASP A 80 -3.14 -5.63 9.26
CA ASP A 80 -4.60 -5.56 9.27
C ASP A 80 -5.00 -4.18 9.79
N HIS A 81 -4.89 -3.19 8.91
CA HIS A 81 -4.94 -1.79 9.33
C HIS A 81 -6.24 -1.47 10.09
N PRO A 82 -6.14 -0.76 11.23
CA PRO A 82 -5.01 0.10 11.64
C PRO A 82 -3.95 -0.57 12.53
N ILE A 83 -3.90 -1.91 12.60
CA ILE A 83 -2.90 -2.64 13.41
C ILE A 83 -1.99 -3.52 12.56
N LYS A 84 -0.77 -3.78 13.05
CA LYS A 84 0.05 -4.91 12.61
C LYS A 84 -0.41 -6.16 13.37
N LEU A 85 -0.31 -7.32 12.74
CA LEU A 85 -0.63 -8.61 13.35
C LEU A 85 0.64 -9.38 13.73
N MET A 86 1.63 -9.41 12.83
CA MET A 86 2.81 -10.26 12.94
C MET A 86 4.01 -9.62 12.28
N ASP A 87 5.20 -9.82 12.83
CA ASP A 87 6.46 -9.59 12.10
C ASP A 87 6.62 -10.57 10.94
N GLY A 88 6.02 -11.75 11.07
CA GLY A 88 5.96 -12.76 10.03
C GLY A 88 6.00 -14.16 10.62
N PHE A 89 6.54 -15.09 9.85
CA PHE A 89 6.72 -16.46 10.27
C PHE A 89 7.97 -17.09 9.66
N SER A 90 8.47 -18.12 10.30
CA SER A 90 9.48 -19.02 9.74
C SER A 90 8.97 -20.46 9.75
N ALA A 91 9.64 -21.32 9.00
CA ALA A 91 9.35 -22.73 8.99
C ALA A 91 10.65 -23.53 9.11
N GLN A 92 10.58 -24.66 9.80
CA GLN A 92 11.69 -25.59 9.93
C GLN A 92 11.26 -27.01 9.61
N LEU A 93 12.19 -27.76 9.02
CA LEU A 93 12.03 -29.17 8.68
C LEU A 93 13.11 -29.98 9.40
N THR A 94 12.71 -31.03 10.11
CA THR A 94 13.63 -32.00 10.71
C THR A 94 13.49 -33.35 10.02
N LEU A 95 14.61 -33.87 9.51
CA LEU A 95 14.73 -35.19 8.88
C LEU A 95 16.08 -35.79 9.27
N ASN A 96 16.12 -37.07 9.67
CA ASN A 96 17.35 -37.78 10.06
C ASN A 96 18.18 -37.02 11.12
N ASN A 97 17.52 -36.45 12.13
CA ASN A 97 18.11 -35.61 13.18
C ASN A 97 18.81 -34.33 12.69
N SER A 98 18.62 -33.94 11.44
CA SER A 98 19.10 -32.66 10.90
C SER A 98 17.93 -31.69 10.78
N THR A 99 18.13 -30.45 11.21
CA THR A 99 17.14 -29.38 11.11
C THR A 99 17.53 -28.40 10.00
N LEU A 100 16.55 -28.02 9.20
CA LEU A 100 16.69 -27.09 8.07
C LEU A 100 15.69 -25.95 8.24
N CYS A 101 16.16 -24.71 8.30
CA CYS A 101 15.31 -23.53 8.27
C CYS A 101 14.95 -23.19 6.81
N LEU A 102 13.66 -23.01 6.52
CA LEU A 102 13.16 -22.59 5.20
C LEU A 102 13.18 -21.07 5.05
N THR A 103 14.35 -20.47 5.26
CA THR A 103 14.56 -19.00 5.25
C THR A 103 15.30 -18.49 4.01
N LYS A 104 15.62 -19.39 3.07
CA LYS A 104 16.34 -19.07 1.84
C LYS A 104 15.76 -19.84 0.65
N ALA A 105 14.71 -19.29 0.06
CA ALA A 105 14.10 -19.83 -1.14
C ALA A 105 15.05 -19.70 -2.33
N ASP A 106 15.10 -20.75 -3.16
CA ASP A 106 15.90 -20.78 -4.39
C ASP A 106 15.20 -20.04 -5.54
N THR A 107 13.87 -19.93 -5.47
CA THR A 107 13.09 -19.24 -6.49
C THR A 107 11.84 -18.60 -5.90
N PHE A 108 11.57 -17.38 -6.33
CA PHE A 108 10.33 -16.65 -6.07
C PHE A 108 9.53 -16.50 -7.36
N TYR A 109 8.22 -16.72 -7.29
CA TYR A 109 7.28 -16.35 -8.34
C TYR A 109 6.22 -15.41 -7.78
N ASN A 110 6.05 -14.29 -8.48
CA ASN A 110 4.96 -13.38 -8.24
C ASN A 110 3.83 -13.69 -9.21
N TYR A 111 2.64 -14.00 -8.70
CA TYR A 111 1.41 -14.04 -9.47
C TYR A 111 0.63 -12.75 -9.20
N PRO A 112 -0.36 -12.38 -10.03
CA PRO A 112 -1.17 -11.18 -9.81
C PRO A 112 -1.85 -11.13 -8.44
N PHE A 113 -2.18 -12.29 -7.84
CA PHE A 113 -2.98 -12.37 -6.60
C PHE A 113 -2.39 -13.30 -5.53
N ALA A 114 -1.19 -13.83 -5.76
CA ALA A 114 -0.53 -14.80 -4.89
C ALA A 114 1.00 -14.73 -5.07
N ASN A 115 1.75 -15.26 -4.10
CA ASN A 115 3.20 -15.42 -4.24
C ASN A 115 3.61 -16.87 -3.95
N GLN A 116 4.69 -17.33 -4.58
CA GLN A 116 5.22 -18.68 -4.39
C GLN A 116 6.72 -18.64 -4.13
N HIS A 117 7.16 -19.36 -3.11
CA HIS A 117 8.57 -19.58 -2.77
C HIS A 117 8.89 -21.05 -2.95
N VAL A 118 10.00 -21.37 -3.61
CA VAL A 118 10.44 -22.74 -3.86
C VAL A 118 11.77 -22.97 -3.16
N TYR A 119 11.82 -23.99 -2.31
CA TYR A 119 13.01 -24.45 -1.58
C TYR A 119 13.44 -25.81 -2.14
N LEU A 120 14.64 -25.88 -2.70
CA LEU A 120 15.23 -27.09 -3.25
C LEU A 120 16.11 -27.74 -2.18
N LEU A 121 15.78 -28.98 -1.82
CA LEU A 121 16.49 -29.76 -0.79
C LEU A 121 17.07 -31.03 -1.43
N PRO A 122 18.04 -30.91 -2.36
CA PRO A 122 18.53 -32.03 -3.15
C PRO A 122 19.26 -33.09 -2.31
N LYS A 123 19.89 -32.70 -1.19
CA LYS A 123 20.55 -33.64 -0.27
C LYS A 123 19.53 -34.54 0.44
N GLU A 124 18.34 -34.01 0.67
CA GLU A 124 17.24 -34.68 1.33
C GLU A 124 16.31 -35.38 0.34
N GLY A 125 16.55 -35.26 -0.98
CA GLY A 125 15.66 -35.80 -2.02
C GLY A 125 14.28 -35.13 -2.03
N MET A 126 14.23 -33.84 -1.69
CA MET A 126 12.99 -33.12 -1.44
C MET A 126 12.92 -31.75 -2.12
N ARG A 127 11.69 -31.27 -2.28
CA ARG A 127 11.38 -29.90 -2.64
C ARG A 127 10.20 -29.43 -1.80
N VAL A 128 10.26 -28.20 -1.30
CA VAL A 128 9.16 -27.58 -0.56
C VAL A 128 8.71 -26.33 -1.31
N GLU A 129 7.40 -26.15 -1.47
CA GLU A 129 6.81 -24.96 -2.07
C GLU A 129 5.89 -24.27 -1.07
N ARG A 130 6.11 -22.98 -0.82
CA ARG A 130 5.22 -22.12 -0.03
C ARG A 130 4.41 -21.26 -0.98
N LEU A 131 3.10 -21.49 -1.07
CA LEU A 131 2.15 -20.60 -1.75
C LEU A 131 1.41 -19.76 -0.71
N GLN A 132 1.09 -18.52 -1.02
CA GLN A 132 0.32 -17.66 -0.13
C GLN A 132 -0.56 -16.67 -0.90
N PHE A 133 -1.71 -16.33 -0.33
CA PHE A 133 -2.63 -15.32 -0.85
C PHE A 133 -3.51 -14.74 0.26
N VAL A 134 -4.00 -13.52 0.05
CA VAL A 134 -4.99 -12.88 0.94
C VAL A 134 -6.36 -12.91 0.24
N PRO A 135 -7.37 -13.61 0.76
CA PRO A 135 -8.75 -13.52 0.26
C PRO A 135 -9.27 -12.08 0.25
N ASP A 136 -10.01 -11.68 -0.79
CA ASP A 136 -10.59 -10.34 -0.84
C ASP A 136 -11.63 -10.14 0.27
N GLY A 137 -11.62 -8.98 0.93
CA GLY A 137 -12.58 -8.62 1.98
C GLY A 137 -12.40 -9.38 3.30
N LYS A 138 -11.34 -10.18 3.47
CA LYS A 138 -11.08 -10.94 4.71
C LYS A 138 -9.87 -10.41 5.46
N GLU A 139 -9.99 -10.35 6.78
CA GLU A 139 -8.89 -10.04 7.71
C GLU A 139 -7.99 -11.26 7.95
N ALA A 140 -7.56 -11.92 6.87
CA ALA A 140 -6.77 -13.14 6.96
C ALA A 140 -5.88 -13.38 5.74
N ILE A 141 -4.79 -14.11 5.96
CA ILE A 141 -3.91 -14.64 4.92
C ILE A 141 -3.86 -16.16 5.01
N VAL A 142 -3.80 -16.81 3.85
CA VAL A 142 -3.60 -18.26 3.73
C VAL A 142 -2.17 -18.52 3.27
N VAL A 143 -1.49 -19.45 3.93
CA VAL A 143 -0.15 -19.94 3.58
C VAL A 143 -0.23 -21.46 3.44
N GLN A 144 0.24 -22.01 2.33
CA GLN A 144 0.18 -23.44 2.04
C GLN A 144 1.58 -23.96 1.71
N TYR A 145 2.04 -24.94 2.47
CA TYR A 145 3.26 -25.67 2.19
C TYR A 145 2.92 -26.97 1.45
N ALA A 146 3.53 -27.18 0.28
CA ALA A 146 3.53 -28.46 -0.41
C ALA A 146 4.92 -29.09 -0.32
N PHE A 147 4.96 -30.34 0.16
CA PHE A 147 6.18 -31.11 0.32
C PHE A 147 6.21 -32.18 -0.77
N HIS A 148 7.29 -32.23 -1.54
CA HIS A 148 7.48 -33.22 -2.60
C HIS A 148 8.64 -34.13 -2.23
N ASN A 149 8.39 -35.43 -2.24
CA ASN A 149 9.39 -36.46 -2.06
C ASN A 149 9.77 -37.03 -3.42
N SER A 150 11.02 -36.86 -3.82
CA SER A 150 11.55 -37.36 -5.09
C SER A 150 12.15 -38.77 -4.98
N ASP A 151 12.19 -39.34 -3.77
CA ASP A 151 12.74 -40.67 -3.56
C ASP A 151 11.67 -41.75 -3.76
N ALA A 152 12.13 -42.92 -4.19
CA ALA A 152 11.30 -44.13 -4.33
C ALA A 152 10.88 -44.77 -2.99
N LYS A 153 11.18 -44.14 -1.85
CA LYS A 153 10.79 -44.58 -0.51
C LYS A 153 10.04 -43.49 0.22
N GLU A 154 9.13 -43.89 1.09
CA GLU A 154 8.46 -43.00 2.02
C GLU A 154 9.47 -42.25 2.91
N LYS A 155 9.17 -40.99 3.23
CA LYS A 155 9.96 -40.17 4.15
C LYS A 155 9.09 -39.69 5.32
N LYS A 156 9.63 -39.78 6.53
CA LYS A 156 9.03 -39.17 7.72
C LYS A 156 9.78 -37.89 8.07
N ILE A 157 9.05 -36.79 8.15
CA ILE A 157 9.60 -35.48 8.49
C ILE A 157 8.84 -34.91 9.67
N THR A 158 9.51 -34.07 10.46
CA THR A 158 8.84 -33.17 11.39
C THR A 158 8.89 -31.77 10.79
N PHE A 159 7.72 -31.14 10.62
CA PHE A 159 7.60 -29.77 10.16
C PHE A 159 7.13 -28.90 11.31
N GLN A 160 7.71 -27.72 11.47
CA GLN A 160 7.24 -26.75 12.44
C GLN A 160 7.08 -25.38 11.80
N PHE A 161 5.88 -24.81 11.96
CA PHE A 161 5.53 -23.45 11.60
C PHE A 161 5.70 -22.56 12.84
N ASN A 162 6.49 -21.50 12.72
CA ASN A 162 6.82 -20.59 13.82
C ASN A 162 6.31 -19.19 13.49
N GLY A 163 5.22 -18.78 14.13
CA GLY A 163 4.72 -17.42 14.05
C GLY A 163 5.42 -16.50 15.04
N LYS A 164 5.73 -15.27 14.62
CA LYS A 164 6.16 -14.16 15.47
C LYS A 164 5.08 -13.09 15.40
N SER A 165 4.25 -12.99 16.44
CA SER A 165 3.26 -11.91 16.52
C SER A 165 3.96 -10.57 16.69
N ASP A 166 3.27 -9.48 16.38
CA ASP A 166 3.62 -8.11 16.79
C ASP A 166 2.35 -7.26 16.67
N LEU A 167 1.44 -7.41 17.63
CA LEU A 167 0.20 -6.63 17.64
C LEU A 167 0.52 -5.19 18.06
N ARG A 168 0.61 -4.30 17.07
CA ARG A 168 0.97 -2.91 17.32
C ARG A 168 0.17 -1.94 16.47
N PRO A 169 0.07 -0.67 16.88
CA PRO A 169 -0.69 0.29 16.10
C PRO A 169 0.12 0.83 14.91
N THR A 170 -0.59 1.32 13.90
CA THR A 170 -0.03 2.03 12.73
C THR A 170 0.61 3.37 13.12
N TRP A 171 1.28 4.01 12.17
CA TRP A 171 1.91 5.33 12.31
C TRP A 171 0.89 6.41 12.73
N LEU A 172 1.33 7.42 13.48
CA LEU A 172 0.52 8.49 14.13
C LEU A 172 -0.38 8.07 15.29
N SER A 173 -0.31 6.82 15.74
CA SER A 173 -1.13 6.35 16.86
C SER A 173 -0.72 6.94 18.22
N GLU A 174 0.44 7.57 18.31
CA GLU A 174 0.81 8.41 19.45
C GLU A 174 -0.13 9.62 19.61
N ARG A 175 -0.74 10.11 18.52
CA ARG A 175 -1.73 11.20 18.56
C ARG A 175 -3.07 10.78 19.16
N THR A 176 -3.37 9.47 19.18
CA THR A 176 -4.57 8.90 19.80
C THR A 176 -4.30 8.34 21.20
N ASN A 177 -3.11 8.55 21.77
CA ASN A 177 -2.65 7.95 23.03
C ASN A 177 -2.73 6.42 23.05
N THR A 178 -2.70 5.78 21.88
CA THR A 178 -2.70 4.33 21.76
C THR A 178 -1.32 3.80 22.15
N GLN A 179 -1.28 2.88 23.12
CA GLN A 179 -0.03 2.30 23.61
C GLN A 179 0.11 0.86 23.14
N ASP A 180 1.32 0.52 22.71
CA ASP A 180 1.74 -0.82 22.32
C ASP A 180 2.05 -1.66 23.57
N GLY A 181 1.30 -2.75 23.79
CA GLY A 181 1.47 -3.67 24.92
C GLY A 181 2.42 -4.82 24.62
N ASN A 182 2.50 -5.81 25.51
CA ASN A 182 3.19 -7.06 25.21
C ASN A 182 2.19 -8.10 24.71
N ASP A 183 2.59 -8.89 23.72
CA ASP A 183 1.77 -9.97 23.18
C ASP A 183 1.75 -11.19 24.09
N GLN A 184 0.55 -11.76 24.27
CA GLN A 184 0.31 -12.94 25.09
C GLN A 184 -0.35 -14.05 24.25
N ALA A 185 0.38 -15.14 24.04
CA ALA A 185 -0.10 -16.29 23.28
C ALA A 185 -0.79 -17.33 24.17
N THR A 186 -1.98 -17.77 23.76
CA THR A 186 -2.71 -18.90 24.36
C THR A 186 -3.10 -19.88 23.25
N PHE A 187 -2.80 -21.16 23.43
CA PHE A 187 -3.20 -22.18 22.47
C PHE A 187 -4.67 -22.56 22.71
N ASP A 188 -5.48 -22.51 21.66
CA ASP A 188 -6.87 -22.94 21.67
C ASP A 188 -7.01 -24.33 21.03
N ALA A 189 -7.25 -25.33 21.88
CA ALA A 189 -7.43 -26.72 21.45
C ALA A 189 -8.69 -26.95 20.62
N GLY A 190 -9.71 -26.08 20.72
CA GLY A 190 -10.94 -26.21 19.91
C GLY A 190 -10.71 -25.92 18.43
N SER A 191 -9.89 -24.90 18.15
CA SER A 191 -9.55 -24.44 16.80
C SER A 191 -8.18 -24.95 16.32
N ASN A 192 -7.44 -25.71 17.14
CA ASN A 192 -6.05 -26.12 16.88
C ASN A 192 -5.13 -24.96 16.48
N ALA A 193 -5.36 -23.79 17.08
CA ALA A 193 -4.74 -22.54 16.68
C ALA A 193 -4.17 -21.81 17.89
N TRP A 194 -3.15 -21.00 17.64
CA TRP A 194 -2.74 -19.97 18.60
C TRP A 194 -3.71 -18.80 18.55
N VAL A 195 -4.01 -18.23 19.71
CA VAL A 195 -4.66 -16.93 19.87
C VAL A 195 -3.70 -16.04 20.63
N VAL A 196 -3.23 -14.98 19.99
CA VAL A 196 -2.37 -13.97 20.60
C VAL A 196 -3.20 -12.72 20.82
N LYS A 197 -3.06 -12.13 22.01
CA LYS A 197 -3.72 -10.88 22.41
C LYS A 197 -2.66 -9.86 22.82
N ASP A 198 -2.84 -8.61 22.41
CA ASP A 198 -2.10 -7.50 23.01
C ASP A 198 -2.57 -7.25 24.45
N SER A 199 -1.63 -7.08 25.38
CA SER A 199 -1.97 -6.93 26.81
C SER A 199 -2.74 -5.65 27.17
N LEU A 200 -2.71 -4.62 26.32
CA LEU A 200 -3.30 -3.30 26.60
C LEU A 200 -4.53 -2.99 25.74
N ASN A 201 -4.70 -3.71 24.62
CA ASN A 201 -5.72 -3.44 23.62
C ASN A 201 -6.54 -4.70 23.31
N GLU A 202 -7.74 -4.51 22.75
CA GLU A 202 -8.58 -5.61 22.24
C GLU A 202 -8.17 -6.04 20.83
N TRP A 203 -6.85 -6.18 20.61
CA TRP A 203 -6.27 -6.63 19.37
C TRP A 203 -5.88 -8.10 19.47
N PHE A 204 -6.15 -8.83 18.39
CA PHE A 204 -5.95 -10.26 18.33
C PHE A 204 -5.37 -10.68 17.00
N VAL A 205 -4.46 -11.65 17.04
CA VAL A 205 -4.11 -12.48 15.89
C VAL A 205 -4.27 -13.94 16.27
N THR A 206 -4.89 -14.72 15.39
CA THR A 206 -4.99 -16.17 15.52
C THR A 206 -4.39 -16.85 14.31
N PHE A 207 -3.68 -17.95 14.53
CA PHE A 207 -3.13 -18.72 13.42
C PHE A 207 -3.08 -20.22 13.71
N GLY A 208 -3.39 -21.01 12.68
CA GLY A 208 -3.52 -22.46 12.81
C GLY A 208 -3.67 -23.14 11.45
N SER A 209 -3.74 -24.47 11.50
CA SER A 209 -3.99 -25.33 10.35
C SER A 209 -5.31 -26.08 10.54
N THR A 210 -5.92 -26.50 9.44
CA THR A 210 -7.03 -27.47 9.48
C THR A 210 -6.58 -28.86 9.96
N LEU A 211 -5.27 -29.11 10.03
CA LEU A 211 -4.71 -30.30 10.67
C LEU A 211 -4.31 -30.00 12.12
N ALA A 212 -4.57 -30.95 13.00
CA ALA A 212 -4.14 -30.85 14.40
C ALA A 212 -2.61 -30.98 14.51
N PRO A 213 -1.92 -30.06 15.21
CA PRO A 213 -0.50 -30.18 15.51
C PRO A 213 -0.27 -31.31 16.54
N VAL A 214 0.89 -31.97 16.47
CA VAL A 214 1.31 -32.94 17.49
C VAL A 214 1.92 -32.26 18.72
N LYS A 215 2.40 -31.02 18.56
CA LYS A 215 2.97 -30.19 19.63
C LYS A 215 2.83 -28.71 19.30
N HIS A 216 2.65 -27.90 20.33
CA HIS A 216 2.72 -26.44 20.26
C HIS A 216 3.67 -25.92 21.36
N ALA A 217 4.34 -24.80 21.11
CA ALA A 217 5.34 -24.22 22.02
C ALA A 217 5.47 -22.70 21.79
N THR A 218 5.86 -21.95 22.83
CA THR A 218 6.18 -20.51 22.72
C THR A 218 7.69 -20.24 22.81
N GLU A 219 8.48 -21.28 23.08
CA GLU A 219 9.93 -21.19 23.15
C GLU A 219 10.54 -20.92 21.77
N ALA A 220 11.53 -20.02 21.75
CA ALA A 220 12.32 -19.79 20.54
C ALA A 220 13.22 -20.99 20.21
N ASN A 221 13.50 -21.14 18.93
CA ASN A 221 14.44 -22.10 18.33
C ASN A 221 15.39 -21.38 17.36
N ASP A 222 16.34 -22.13 16.78
CA ASP A 222 17.36 -21.58 15.88
C ASP A 222 16.79 -20.94 14.60
N CYS A 223 15.60 -21.36 14.17
CA CYS A 223 14.92 -20.82 12.99
C CYS A 223 13.95 -19.68 13.34
N THR A 224 13.83 -19.30 14.60
CA THR A 224 12.87 -18.28 15.05
C THR A 224 13.28 -16.90 14.55
N LEU A 225 12.30 -16.15 14.04
CA LEU A 225 12.51 -14.78 13.58
C LEU A 225 13.01 -13.91 14.72
N LYS A 226 13.97 -13.05 14.41
CA LYS A 226 14.43 -11.99 15.31
C LYS A 226 13.76 -10.71 14.87
N SER A 227 13.17 -10.01 15.81
CA SER A 227 12.56 -8.69 15.59
C SER A 227 12.68 -7.86 16.86
N VAL A 228 12.51 -6.53 16.71
CA VAL A 228 12.62 -5.56 17.80
C VAL A 228 11.29 -5.28 18.52
N GLY A 229 10.17 -5.77 17.97
CA GLY A 229 8.82 -5.61 18.50
C GLY A 229 8.57 -6.31 19.85
N LYS A 230 7.40 -6.01 20.44
CA LYS A 230 6.95 -6.56 21.74
C LYS A 230 6.18 -7.87 21.61
N GLY A 231 6.23 -8.43 20.40
CA GLY A 231 5.62 -9.67 20.01
C GLY A 231 6.15 -10.93 20.69
N THR A 232 5.40 -12.01 20.61
CA THR A 232 5.75 -13.32 21.18
C THR A 232 5.87 -14.40 20.10
N ASN A 233 6.63 -15.44 20.40
CA ASN A 233 6.78 -16.59 19.52
C ASN A 233 5.69 -17.62 19.83
N ALA A 234 5.16 -18.25 18.80
CA ALA A 234 4.24 -19.36 18.94
C ALA A 234 4.38 -20.33 17.75
N SER A 235 4.58 -21.60 18.06
CA SER A 235 4.92 -22.64 17.10
C SER A 235 3.90 -23.77 17.07
N LEU A 236 3.73 -24.39 15.90
CA LEU A 236 2.89 -25.56 15.64
C LEU A 236 3.74 -26.62 14.95
N THR A 237 3.81 -27.81 15.54
CA THR A 237 4.65 -28.92 15.05
C THR A 237 3.77 -30.04 14.50
N TYR A 238 4.18 -30.61 13.37
CA TYR A 238 3.48 -31.64 12.62
C TYR A 238 4.44 -32.77 12.27
N GLU A 239 4.00 -34.01 12.45
CA GLU A 239 4.70 -35.18 11.93
C GLU A 239 4.04 -35.59 10.60
N LEU A 240 4.81 -35.54 9.52
CA LEU A 240 4.31 -35.80 8.17
C LEU A 240 4.99 -37.04 7.60
N THR A 241 4.20 -37.88 6.95
CA THR A 241 4.66 -39.05 6.22
C THR A 241 4.44 -38.80 4.74
N LEU A 242 5.53 -38.56 4.01
CA LEU A 242 5.53 -38.26 2.58
C LEU A 242 5.62 -39.55 1.76
N PRO A 243 4.64 -39.86 0.90
CA PRO A 243 4.68 -41.03 0.04
C PRO A 243 5.91 -41.03 -0.89
N ALA A 244 6.36 -42.22 -1.30
CA ALA A 244 7.37 -42.36 -2.33
C ALA A 244 6.91 -41.70 -3.64
N ASN A 245 7.77 -40.88 -4.26
CA ASN A 245 7.44 -40.10 -5.47
C ASN A 245 6.12 -39.31 -5.35
N GLY A 246 5.76 -38.89 -4.14
CA GLY A 246 4.47 -38.27 -3.84
C GLY A 246 4.62 -36.90 -3.18
N SER A 247 3.47 -36.27 -2.94
CA SER A 247 3.39 -34.98 -2.26
C SER A 247 2.35 -34.98 -1.15
N LEU A 248 2.51 -34.04 -0.23
CA LEU A 248 1.57 -33.73 0.84
C LEU A 248 1.46 -32.22 0.98
N VAL A 249 0.27 -31.74 1.35
CA VAL A 249 -0.03 -30.32 1.54
C VAL A 249 -0.41 -30.05 2.98
N LEU A 250 0.13 -28.97 3.55
CA LEU A 250 -0.19 -28.46 4.88
C LEU A 250 -0.58 -26.97 4.80
N PRO A 251 -1.87 -26.63 4.93
CA PRO A 251 -2.34 -25.26 4.91
C PRO A 251 -2.26 -24.61 6.31
N PHE A 252 -2.08 -23.30 6.33
CA PHE A 252 -2.15 -22.43 7.49
C PHE A 252 -2.99 -21.22 7.15
N THR A 253 -3.69 -20.71 8.15
CA THR A 253 -4.41 -19.43 8.08
C THR A 253 -3.94 -18.58 9.24
N VAL A 254 -3.68 -17.30 8.97
CA VAL A 254 -3.48 -16.26 9.97
C VAL A 254 -4.63 -15.29 9.81
N ALA A 255 -5.38 -15.03 10.88
CA ALA A 255 -6.50 -14.08 10.91
C ALA A 255 -6.33 -13.06 12.04
N GLY A 256 -6.74 -11.83 11.78
CA GLY A 256 -6.66 -10.72 12.73
C GLY A 256 -8.02 -10.19 13.15
N SER A 257 -8.04 -9.39 14.21
CA SER A 257 -9.11 -8.45 14.51
C SER A 257 -8.59 -7.40 15.49
N TYR A 258 -8.90 -6.13 15.22
CA TYR A 258 -8.69 -5.03 16.18
C TYR A 258 -9.93 -4.76 17.05
N GLU A 259 -10.97 -5.61 16.97
CA GLU A 259 -12.22 -5.45 17.74
C GLU A 259 -12.43 -6.54 18.78
N SER A 260 -12.20 -7.82 18.44
CA SER A 260 -12.42 -8.92 19.38
C SER A 260 -11.79 -10.25 18.97
N LYS A 261 -11.53 -11.10 19.98
CA LYS A 261 -11.13 -12.50 19.80
C LYS A 261 -12.12 -13.28 18.92
N ALA A 262 -13.42 -13.09 19.16
CA ALA A 262 -14.47 -13.87 18.49
C ALA A 262 -14.49 -13.62 16.98
N GLN A 263 -14.27 -12.38 16.54
CA GLN A 263 -14.16 -12.05 15.12
C GLN A 263 -12.91 -12.68 14.48
N ALA A 264 -11.74 -12.57 15.14
CA ALA A 264 -10.51 -13.19 14.62
C ALA A 264 -10.68 -14.71 14.44
N GLN A 265 -11.32 -15.39 15.41
CA GLN A 265 -11.61 -16.82 15.33
C GLN A 265 -12.64 -17.16 14.25
N ALA A 266 -13.73 -16.39 14.14
CA ALA A 266 -14.72 -16.61 13.09
C ALA A 266 -14.12 -16.44 11.68
N THR A 267 -13.26 -15.44 11.48
CA THR A 267 -12.53 -15.24 10.22
C THR A 267 -11.58 -16.41 9.92
N LEU A 268 -10.85 -16.90 10.94
CA LEU A 268 -9.99 -18.09 10.79
C LEU A 268 -10.79 -19.30 10.31
N GLU A 269 -11.89 -19.62 11.00
CA GLU A 269 -12.75 -20.77 10.71
C GLU A 269 -13.36 -20.65 9.30
N GLU A 270 -13.93 -19.50 8.95
CA GLU A 270 -14.54 -19.29 7.64
C GLU A 270 -13.51 -19.44 6.51
N VAL A 271 -12.33 -18.82 6.66
CA VAL A 271 -11.29 -18.87 5.63
C VAL A 271 -10.73 -20.27 5.49
N GLN A 272 -10.54 -21.01 6.58
CA GLN A 272 -10.12 -22.42 6.55
C GLN A 272 -11.16 -23.30 5.83
N GLU A 273 -12.45 -23.12 6.13
CA GLU A 273 -13.53 -23.87 5.48
C GLU A 273 -13.63 -23.56 3.98
N LYS A 274 -13.51 -22.29 3.60
CA LYS A 274 -13.76 -21.80 2.23
C LYS A 274 -12.49 -21.48 1.44
N THR A 275 -11.32 -21.97 1.86
CA THR A 275 -10.02 -21.59 1.26
C THR A 275 -10.02 -21.72 -0.27
N ALA A 276 -10.48 -22.85 -0.82
CA ALA A 276 -10.49 -23.08 -2.27
C ALA A 276 -11.47 -22.15 -3.02
N GLU A 277 -12.66 -21.93 -2.45
CA GLU A 277 -13.66 -21.02 -3.00
C GLU A 277 -13.10 -19.59 -3.07
N LEU A 278 -12.53 -19.11 -1.96
CA LEU A 278 -11.95 -17.78 -1.86
C LEU A 278 -10.76 -17.59 -2.80
N PHE A 279 -9.90 -18.61 -2.95
CA PHE A 279 -8.80 -18.60 -3.92
C PHE A 279 -9.31 -18.47 -5.35
N HIS A 280 -10.32 -19.27 -5.73
CA HIS A 280 -10.90 -19.23 -7.07
C HIS A 280 -11.65 -17.93 -7.35
N ALA A 281 -12.35 -17.38 -6.36
CA ALA A 281 -12.99 -16.08 -6.46
C ALA A 281 -11.96 -14.97 -6.75
N LYS A 282 -10.85 -14.93 -6.00
CA LYS A 282 -9.78 -13.95 -6.23
C LYS A 282 -9.11 -14.16 -7.59
N LYS A 283 -8.78 -15.41 -7.96
CA LYS A 283 -8.23 -15.73 -9.30
C LYS A 283 -9.15 -15.21 -10.42
N LYS A 284 -10.45 -15.46 -10.31
CA LYS A 284 -11.45 -15.00 -11.28
C LYS A 284 -11.49 -13.47 -11.36
N ARG A 285 -11.53 -12.78 -10.22
CA ARG A 285 -11.52 -11.30 -10.17
C ARG A 285 -10.30 -10.71 -10.87
N TYR A 286 -9.12 -11.29 -10.70
CA TYR A 286 -7.91 -10.81 -11.37
C TYR A 286 -7.92 -11.08 -12.88
N ALA A 287 -8.52 -12.19 -13.32
CA ALA A 287 -8.74 -12.43 -14.75
C ALA A 287 -9.73 -11.41 -15.35
N GLU A 288 -10.79 -11.08 -14.62
CA GLU A 288 -11.75 -10.03 -14.99
C GLU A 288 -11.04 -8.67 -15.08
N LEU A 289 -10.24 -8.29 -14.08
CA LEU A 289 -9.43 -7.08 -14.07
C LEU A 289 -8.48 -7.01 -15.27
N ALA A 290 -7.80 -8.10 -15.59
CA ALA A 290 -6.91 -8.18 -16.76
C ALA A 290 -7.67 -7.90 -18.07
N SER A 291 -8.93 -8.33 -18.15
CA SER A 291 -9.78 -8.22 -19.34
C SER A 291 -10.47 -6.85 -19.53
N GLN A 292 -10.50 -5.98 -18.51
CA GLN A 292 -11.23 -4.70 -18.57
C GLN A 292 -10.70 -3.75 -19.66
N THR A 293 -9.39 -3.49 -19.65
CA THR A 293 -8.72 -2.64 -20.66
C THR A 293 -7.58 -3.42 -21.26
N GLN A 294 -7.51 -3.61 -22.58
CA GLN A 294 -6.45 -4.41 -23.21
C GLN A 294 -5.75 -3.63 -24.31
N ILE A 295 -4.43 -3.79 -24.38
CA ILE A 295 -3.62 -3.27 -25.49
C ILE A 295 -2.97 -4.44 -26.23
N SER A 296 -2.84 -4.30 -27.55
CA SER A 296 -2.10 -5.24 -28.40
C SER A 296 -1.09 -4.46 -29.20
N ILE A 297 0.19 -4.63 -28.84
CA ILE A 297 1.31 -3.91 -29.43
C ILE A 297 2.47 -4.87 -29.74
N PRO A 298 3.40 -4.49 -30.64
CA PRO A 298 4.56 -5.33 -30.97
C PRO A 298 5.48 -5.59 -29.77
N ASP A 299 5.65 -4.58 -28.91
CA ASP A 299 6.46 -4.67 -27.71
C ASP A 299 5.72 -5.44 -26.61
N LYS A 300 6.11 -6.71 -26.40
CA LYS A 300 5.46 -7.59 -25.43
C LYS A 300 5.84 -7.30 -23.99
N ASP A 301 6.97 -6.66 -23.75
CA ASP A 301 7.38 -6.27 -22.41
C ASP A 301 6.55 -5.08 -21.94
N VAL A 302 6.32 -4.09 -22.82
CA VAL A 302 5.40 -2.98 -22.54
C VAL A 302 3.95 -3.46 -22.41
N GLN A 303 3.53 -4.43 -23.23
CA GLN A 303 2.20 -5.03 -23.11
C GLN A 303 2.01 -5.75 -21.77
N GLN A 304 3.02 -6.51 -21.32
CA GLN A 304 3.02 -7.15 -20.01
C GLN A 304 3.01 -6.11 -18.90
N ALA A 305 3.88 -5.09 -18.96
CA ALA A 305 3.93 -4.01 -17.98
C ALA A 305 2.56 -3.33 -17.81
N PHE A 306 1.84 -3.07 -18.91
CA PHE A 306 0.49 -2.51 -18.86
C PHE A 306 -0.51 -3.39 -18.09
N ASN A 307 -0.44 -4.72 -18.23
CA ASN A 307 -1.27 -5.63 -17.44
C ASN A 307 -0.87 -5.61 -15.97
N TRP A 308 0.42 -5.63 -15.67
CA TRP A 308 0.92 -5.60 -14.29
C TRP A 308 0.63 -4.29 -13.56
N LEU A 309 0.54 -3.16 -14.28
CA LEU A 309 0.08 -1.90 -13.69
C LEU A 309 -1.32 -2.04 -13.09
N LYS A 310 -2.23 -2.79 -13.74
CA LYS A 310 -3.57 -3.02 -13.18
C LYS A 310 -3.52 -3.80 -11.87
N TYR A 311 -2.66 -4.81 -11.81
CA TYR A 311 -2.47 -5.65 -10.63
C TYR A 311 -1.81 -4.86 -9.49
N SER A 312 -0.71 -4.14 -9.77
CA SER A 312 -0.03 -3.34 -8.76
C SER A 312 -0.88 -2.19 -8.24
N THR A 313 -1.71 -1.55 -9.07
CA THR A 313 -2.72 -0.60 -8.61
C THR A 313 -3.77 -1.27 -7.71
N ASP A 314 -4.20 -2.50 -8.01
CA ASP A 314 -5.10 -3.25 -7.12
C ASP A 314 -4.48 -3.58 -5.76
N TRP A 315 -3.18 -3.85 -5.72
CA TRP A 315 -2.49 -4.17 -4.47
C TRP A 315 -2.46 -3.01 -3.47
N LEU A 316 -2.59 -1.78 -3.96
CA LEU A 316 -2.59 -0.57 -3.14
C LEU A 316 -3.97 -0.22 -2.57
N VAL A 317 -5.04 -0.95 -2.93
CA VAL A 317 -6.36 -0.73 -2.35
C VAL A 317 -6.33 -1.07 -0.86
N ARG A 318 -6.67 -0.09 -0.01
CA ARG A 318 -6.87 -0.29 1.43
C ARG A 318 -8.32 -0.04 1.79
N ASP A 319 -8.89 -0.93 2.59
CA ASP A 319 -10.20 -0.77 3.19
C ASP A 319 -10.05 -0.89 4.70
N VAL A 320 -10.36 0.18 5.44
CA VAL A 320 -10.37 0.23 6.90
C VAL A 320 -11.75 0.72 7.32
N PRO A 321 -12.64 -0.10 7.92
CA PRO A 321 -14.07 0.17 7.98
C PRO A 321 -14.38 1.36 8.90
N THR A 322 -13.52 1.58 9.90
CA THR A 322 -13.61 2.70 10.84
C THR A 322 -13.22 4.04 10.20
N VAL A 323 -12.52 4.03 9.05
CA VAL A 323 -12.01 5.24 8.39
C VAL A 323 -12.56 5.39 6.97
N GLY A 324 -12.22 4.44 6.08
CA GLY A 324 -12.74 4.36 4.72
C GLY A 324 -11.93 3.46 3.80
N ARG A 325 -12.27 3.51 2.51
CA ARG A 325 -11.67 2.71 1.44
C ARG A 325 -11.06 3.63 0.39
N GLY A 326 -9.83 3.36 -0.01
CA GLY A 326 -9.13 4.18 -1.00
C GLY A 326 -7.78 3.58 -1.41
N LEU A 327 -7.17 4.17 -2.43
CA LEU A 327 -5.85 3.78 -2.92
C LEU A 327 -4.75 4.38 -2.03
N ALA A 328 -3.89 3.52 -1.46
CA ALA A 328 -2.73 3.95 -0.70
C ALA A 328 -1.61 4.48 -1.61
N ALA A 329 -0.74 5.34 -1.06
CA ALA A 329 0.36 5.93 -1.83
C ALA A 329 1.47 4.92 -2.18
N GLY A 330 1.73 3.93 -1.33
CA GLY A 330 2.72 2.90 -1.63
C GLY A 330 2.88 1.83 -0.56
N LEU A 331 3.66 0.80 -0.86
CA LEU A 331 4.03 -0.23 0.12
C LEU A 331 5.55 -0.41 0.12
N PRO A 332 6.18 -0.73 1.27
CA PRO A 332 5.55 -0.87 2.59
C PRO A 332 5.46 0.44 3.37
N ASP A 333 6.17 1.48 2.96
CA ASP A 333 6.39 2.67 3.80
C ASP A 333 5.20 3.64 3.83
N TYR A 334 4.33 3.64 2.82
CA TYR A 334 3.19 4.57 2.73
C TYR A 334 1.83 3.86 2.54
N PRO A 335 1.48 2.88 3.39
CA PRO A 335 0.30 2.02 3.23
C PRO A 335 -1.03 2.76 3.51
N TRP A 336 -1.03 4.08 3.50
CA TRP A 336 -2.15 4.96 3.84
C TRP A 336 -2.37 6.00 2.73
N TRP A 337 -3.26 6.95 2.98
CA TRP A 337 -3.86 7.78 1.91
C TRP A 337 -3.25 9.17 1.84
N PHE A 338 -2.99 9.61 0.61
CA PHE A 338 -2.52 10.95 0.29
C PHE A 338 -3.47 11.63 -0.69
N GLY A 339 -3.58 12.96 -0.61
CA GLY A 339 -4.23 13.76 -1.64
C GLY A 339 -3.39 13.77 -2.91
N VAL A 340 -2.17 14.30 -2.80
CA VAL A 340 -1.25 14.56 -3.91
C VAL A 340 -0.95 13.32 -4.77
N ASP A 341 -0.65 12.16 -4.16
CA ASP A 341 -0.37 10.92 -4.89
C ASP A 341 -1.59 10.39 -5.64
N ASN A 342 -2.77 10.53 -5.03
CA ASN A 342 -4.02 10.03 -5.60
C ASN A 342 -4.56 10.96 -6.70
N GLU A 343 -4.32 12.26 -6.62
CA GLU A 343 -4.70 13.20 -7.68
C GLU A 343 -4.04 12.85 -9.02
N TYR A 344 -2.86 12.23 -8.99
CA TYR A 344 -2.24 11.58 -10.15
C TYR A 344 -2.74 10.16 -10.39
N SER A 345 -2.62 9.29 -9.38
CA SER A 345 -2.82 7.85 -9.54
C SER A 345 -4.25 7.50 -9.97
N LEU A 346 -5.23 8.28 -9.53
CA LEU A 346 -6.63 8.06 -9.88
C LEU A 346 -6.95 8.36 -11.34
N GLN A 347 -6.19 9.26 -12.00
CA GLN A 347 -6.33 9.47 -13.44
C GLN A 347 -5.88 8.23 -14.22
N GLY A 348 -4.78 7.59 -13.80
CA GLY A 348 -4.35 6.30 -14.35
C GLY A 348 -5.36 5.18 -14.07
N ALA A 349 -5.86 5.10 -12.82
CA ALA A 349 -6.85 4.11 -12.40
C ALA A 349 -8.15 4.22 -13.23
N LEU A 350 -8.57 5.44 -13.55
CA LEU A 350 -9.72 5.72 -14.42
C LEU A 350 -9.56 5.08 -15.81
N LEU A 351 -8.37 5.22 -16.43
CA LEU A 351 -8.07 4.69 -17.76
C LEU A 351 -8.05 3.16 -17.82
N ILE A 352 -7.75 2.50 -16.70
CA ILE A 352 -7.76 1.03 -16.58
C ILE A 352 -9.09 0.47 -16.04
N GLY A 353 -10.15 1.28 -16.02
CA GLY A 353 -11.51 0.83 -15.70
C GLY A 353 -11.84 0.72 -14.20
N ARG A 354 -11.01 1.30 -13.33
CA ARG A 354 -11.12 1.20 -11.86
C ARG A 354 -12.01 2.30 -11.27
N PHE A 355 -13.22 2.44 -11.78
CA PHE A 355 -14.15 3.52 -11.38
C PHE A 355 -14.54 3.46 -9.90
N ASP A 356 -14.74 2.26 -9.34
CA ASP A 356 -15.17 2.09 -7.96
C ASP A 356 -14.18 2.70 -6.97
N ILE A 357 -12.88 2.40 -7.14
CA ILE A 357 -11.85 2.87 -6.24
C ILE A 357 -11.55 4.35 -6.47
N VAL A 358 -11.70 4.86 -7.70
CA VAL A 358 -11.61 6.30 -7.99
C VAL A 358 -12.66 7.06 -7.17
N TYR A 359 -13.92 6.66 -7.25
CA TYR A 359 -14.98 7.31 -6.48
C TYR A 359 -14.80 7.16 -4.97
N LYS A 360 -14.41 5.97 -4.49
CA LYS A 360 -14.18 5.73 -3.06
C LYS A 360 -13.01 6.52 -2.49
N THR A 361 -11.93 6.65 -3.25
CA THR A 361 -10.76 7.45 -2.83
C THR A 361 -11.11 8.94 -2.79
N ILE A 362 -11.81 9.47 -3.81
CA ILE A 362 -12.27 10.87 -3.81
C ILE A 362 -13.22 11.14 -2.63
N GLU A 363 -14.16 10.23 -2.36
CA GLU A 363 -15.06 10.32 -1.21
C GLU A 363 -14.29 10.36 0.12
N LEU A 364 -13.30 9.49 0.29
CA LEU A 364 -12.46 9.46 1.49
C LEU A 364 -11.67 10.77 1.67
N LEU A 365 -10.98 11.22 0.62
CA LEU A 365 -10.18 12.45 0.66
C LEU A 365 -11.05 13.66 1.00
N VAL A 366 -12.22 13.81 0.36
CA VAL A 366 -13.13 14.92 0.64
C VAL A 366 -13.72 14.85 2.05
N LYS A 367 -14.13 13.67 2.51
CA LYS A 367 -14.67 13.47 3.86
C LYS A 367 -13.67 13.93 4.91
N GLU A 368 -12.44 13.45 4.83
CA GLU A 368 -11.42 13.70 5.85
C GLU A 368 -10.84 15.10 5.73
N SER A 369 -10.71 15.64 4.52
CA SER A 369 -10.34 17.03 4.27
C SER A 369 -11.36 17.99 4.88
N ASN A 370 -12.66 17.74 4.69
CA ASN A 370 -13.70 18.56 5.30
C ASN A 370 -13.66 18.53 6.84
N ARG A 371 -13.32 17.38 7.43
CA ARG A 371 -13.21 17.21 8.88
C ARG A 371 -12.08 18.07 9.46
N VAL A 372 -10.92 18.12 8.82
CA VAL A 372 -9.75 18.86 9.34
C VAL A 372 -9.70 20.31 8.88
N ASN A 373 -10.12 20.59 7.65
CA ASN A 373 -10.05 21.93 7.03
C ASN A 373 -11.35 22.73 7.14
N LYS A 374 -12.22 22.42 8.12
CA LYS A 374 -13.46 23.17 8.40
C LYS A 374 -14.33 23.41 7.16
N ASN A 375 -14.38 22.43 6.24
CA ASN A 375 -15.12 22.50 4.98
C ASN A 375 -14.73 23.70 4.08
N SER A 376 -13.46 24.13 4.11
CA SER A 376 -12.92 25.19 3.24
C SER A 376 -12.72 24.76 1.79
N GLY A 377 -12.79 23.46 1.50
CA GLY A 377 -12.45 22.89 0.19
C GLY A 377 -10.95 22.60 0.00
N ARG A 378 -10.09 22.95 0.97
CA ARG A 378 -8.68 22.50 1.00
C ARG A 378 -8.60 20.98 1.14
N ILE A 379 -7.78 20.34 0.32
CA ILE A 379 -7.58 18.89 0.33
C ILE A 379 -6.35 18.51 1.16
N LEU A 380 -6.48 17.49 2.01
CA LEU A 380 -5.41 17.00 2.87
C LEU A 380 -4.22 16.45 2.07
N HIS A 381 -3.03 16.58 2.63
CA HIS A 381 -1.83 16.02 2.03
C HIS A 381 -1.73 14.52 2.33
N GLU A 382 -1.82 14.14 3.61
CA GLU A 382 -1.56 12.77 4.08
C GLU A 382 -2.36 12.43 5.35
N MET A 383 -2.91 11.22 5.37
CA MET A 383 -3.63 10.66 6.51
C MET A 383 -3.28 9.19 6.72
N SER A 384 -2.92 8.84 7.96
CA SER A 384 -2.69 7.46 8.38
C SER A 384 -3.98 6.62 8.39
N THR A 385 -3.85 5.30 8.37
CA THR A 385 -4.98 4.35 8.36
C THR A 385 -5.82 4.35 9.64
N ASN A 386 -5.35 4.98 10.72
CA ASN A 386 -6.14 5.25 11.93
C ASN A 386 -6.96 6.57 11.86
N GLY A 387 -6.95 7.26 10.72
CA GLY A 387 -7.68 8.52 10.50
C GLY A 387 -6.98 9.77 11.02
N GLN A 388 -5.77 9.67 11.56
CA GLN A 388 -4.97 10.84 11.95
C GLN A 388 -4.37 11.49 10.70
N VAL A 389 -4.66 12.78 10.51
CA VAL A 389 -4.10 13.59 9.42
C VAL A 389 -2.74 14.12 9.85
N PHE A 390 -1.70 13.86 9.05
CA PHE A 390 -0.36 14.35 9.29
C PHE A 390 -0.24 15.82 8.90
N ASN A 391 -0.64 16.11 7.66
CA ASN A 391 -0.58 17.41 7.01
C ASN A 391 -1.94 17.72 6.36
N GLU A 392 -2.48 18.89 6.69
CA GLU A 392 -3.78 19.40 6.25
C GLU A 392 -3.86 19.74 4.75
N GLY A 393 -2.74 19.71 4.02
CA GLY A 393 -2.68 19.95 2.57
C GLY A 393 -1.64 21.00 2.20
N ASN A 394 -0.74 20.73 1.26
CA ASN A 394 0.05 21.80 0.66
C ASN A 394 -0.83 22.61 -0.32
N ILE A 395 -0.21 23.51 -1.08
CA ILE A 395 -0.96 24.44 -1.93
C ILE A 395 -1.36 23.79 -3.26
N ASN A 396 -0.59 22.83 -3.77
CA ASN A 396 -0.81 22.21 -5.07
C ASN A 396 -1.99 21.21 -5.09
N GLU A 397 -2.34 20.60 -3.97
CA GLU A 397 -3.31 19.50 -3.90
C GLU A 397 -4.72 19.98 -4.25
N THR A 398 -5.12 21.12 -3.68
CA THR A 398 -6.46 21.66 -3.92
C THR A 398 -6.72 21.98 -5.41
N PRO A 399 -5.82 22.64 -6.17
CA PRO A 399 -5.99 22.79 -7.60
C PRO A 399 -5.83 21.48 -8.40
N GLN A 400 -4.97 20.56 -7.98
CA GLN A 400 -4.85 19.23 -8.61
C GLN A 400 -6.14 18.42 -8.45
N PHE A 401 -6.77 18.45 -7.28
CA PHE A 401 -8.07 17.84 -7.03
C PHE A 401 -9.16 18.40 -7.95
N ALA A 402 -9.19 19.72 -8.18
CA ALA A 402 -10.12 20.32 -9.13
C ALA A 402 -9.96 19.73 -10.55
N THR A 403 -8.71 19.59 -10.98
CA THR A 403 -8.36 18.94 -12.26
C THR A 403 -8.83 17.49 -12.29
N LEU A 404 -8.58 16.72 -11.22
CA LEU A 404 -9.05 15.33 -11.09
C LEU A 404 -10.57 15.22 -11.23
N ILE A 405 -11.35 16.06 -10.54
CA ILE A 405 -12.82 16.03 -10.62
C ILE A 405 -13.30 16.26 -12.05
N TRP A 406 -12.68 17.21 -12.75
CA TRP A 406 -13.00 17.46 -14.15
C TRP A 406 -12.62 16.26 -15.04
N THR A 407 -11.42 15.71 -14.90
CA THR A 407 -10.95 14.53 -15.65
C THR A 407 -11.89 13.34 -15.46
N VAL A 408 -12.32 13.06 -14.23
CA VAL A 408 -13.28 12.00 -13.93
C VAL A 408 -14.60 12.24 -14.66
N TYR A 409 -15.15 13.46 -14.58
CA TYR A 409 -16.38 13.79 -15.30
C TYR A 409 -16.23 13.67 -16.82
N GLN A 410 -15.13 14.15 -17.40
CA GLN A 410 -14.89 14.06 -18.84
C GLN A 410 -14.88 12.60 -19.33
N TRP A 411 -14.37 11.69 -18.51
CA TRP A 411 -14.30 10.28 -18.84
C TRP A 411 -15.62 9.55 -18.66
N THR A 412 -16.37 9.85 -17.59
CA THR A 412 -17.57 9.07 -17.22
C THR A 412 -18.88 9.70 -17.68
N GLY A 413 -18.91 11.02 -17.90
CA GLY A 413 -20.12 11.79 -18.13
C GLY A 413 -21.07 11.87 -16.92
N ASP A 414 -20.60 11.48 -15.73
CA ASP A 414 -21.43 11.40 -14.52
C ASP A 414 -21.73 12.80 -13.95
N LYS A 415 -22.91 13.33 -14.29
CA LYS A 415 -23.37 14.63 -13.83
C LYS A 415 -23.71 14.67 -12.34
N GLU A 416 -24.09 13.55 -11.73
CA GLU A 416 -24.37 13.50 -10.29
C GLU A 416 -23.07 13.59 -9.49
N PHE A 417 -22.03 12.88 -9.94
CA PHE A 417 -20.67 13.02 -9.43
C PHE A 417 -20.20 14.48 -9.53
N LEU A 418 -20.32 15.09 -10.71
CA LEU A 418 -19.89 16.48 -10.89
C LEU A 418 -20.67 17.42 -9.96
N ALA A 419 -22.00 17.28 -9.88
CA ALA A 419 -22.82 18.10 -8.98
C ALA A 419 -22.47 17.93 -7.50
N LYS A 420 -22.06 16.72 -7.09
CA LYS A 420 -21.61 16.42 -5.71
C LYS A 420 -20.31 17.13 -5.36
N TYR A 421 -19.32 17.13 -6.26
CA TYR A 421 -17.97 17.61 -5.95
C TYR A 421 -17.66 19.03 -6.46
N TYR A 422 -18.43 19.57 -7.39
CA TYR A 422 -18.29 20.95 -7.86
C TYR A 422 -18.29 21.99 -6.71
N PRO A 423 -19.17 21.91 -5.69
CA PRO A 423 -19.12 22.83 -4.55
C PRO A 423 -17.82 22.76 -3.75
N VAL A 424 -17.16 21.60 -3.70
CA VAL A 424 -15.85 21.43 -3.04
C VAL A 424 -14.79 22.18 -3.84
N VAL A 425 -14.78 22.03 -5.17
CA VAL A 425 -13.86 22.76 -6.07
C VAL A 425 -14.03 24.27 -5.94
N VAL A 426 -15.26 24.78 -5.98
CA VAL A 426 -15.53 26.22 -5.85
C VAL A 426 -14.97 26.79 -4.55
N LYS A 427 -15.20 26.09 -3.43
CA LYS A 427 -14.66 26.47 -2.11
C LYS A 427 -13.14 26.40 -2.07
N GLY A 428 -12.57 25.31 -2.60
CA GLY A 428 -11.12 25.12 -2.63
C GLY A 428 -10.39 26.20 -3.43
N LEU A 429 -10.94 26.62 -4.57
CA LEU A 429 -10.38 27.73 -5.35
C LEU A 429 -10.58 29.08 -4.68
N ASP A 430 -11.66 29.28 -3.92
CA ASP A 430 -11.85 30.48 -3.11
C ASP A 430 -10.85 30.54 -1.94
N TRP A 431 -10.64 29.41 -1.24
CA TRP A 431 -9.61 29.23 -0.22
C TRP A 431 -8.21 29.53 -0.77
N LEU A 432 -7.88 28.92 -1.91
CA LEU A 432 -6.58 29.07 -2.58
C LEU A 432 -6.21 30.54 -2.78
N MET A 433 -7.15 31.35 -3.31
CA MET A 433 -6.89 32.76 -3.59
C MET A 433 -7.01 33.66 -2.36
N LYS A 434 -7.94 33.39 -1.43
CA LYS A 434 -8.14 34.27 -0.27
C LYS A 434 -7.07 34.10 0.79
N GLU A 435 -6.59 32.88 1.01
CA GLU A 435 -5.67 32.58 2.11
C GLU A 435 -4.21 32.55 1.66
N ASN A 436 -3.94 32.24 0.38
CA ASN A 436 -2.59 31.98 -0.09
C ASN A 436 -2.08 32.96 -1.16
N ASP A 437 -2.88 33.92 -1.66
CA ASP A 437 -2.42 34.98 -2.58
C ASP A 437 -2.42 36.35 -1.87
N LYS A 438 -1.40 36.59 -1.03
CA LYS A 438 -1.36 37.77 -0.15
C LYS A 438 -1.13 39.09 -0.89
N ASP A 439 -0.35 39.06 -1.97
CA ASP A 439 -0.06 40.25 -2.77
C ASP A 439 -1.10 40.47 -3.90
N GLY A 440 -2.03 39.52 -4.08
CA GLY A 440 -3.15 39.62 -5.01
C GLY A 440 -2.73 39.48 -6.47
N ASN A 441 -1.58 38.87 -6.74
CA ASN A 441 -1.00 38.75 -8.06
C ASN A 441 -1.46 37.48 -8.81
N LEU A 442 -2.33 36.67 -8.20
CA LEU A 442 -2.88 35.41 -8.69
C LEU A 442 -1.94 34.20 -8.64
N LEU A 443 -0.78 34.31 -7.99
CA LEU A 443 0.16 33.22 -7.77
C LEU A 443 0.16 32.86 -6.28
N PRO A 444 -0.52 31.77 -5.88
CA PRO A 444 -0.54 31.36 -4.48
C PRO A 444 0.87 31.03 -3.94
N ASP A 445 1.17 31.55 -2.75
CA ASP A 445 2.38 31.28 -1.99
C ASP A 445 2.23 29.98 -1.18
N GLY A 446 3.24 29.11 -1.24
CA GLY A 446 3.41 28.02 -0.28
C GLY A 446 4.12 26.82 -0.87
N PHE A 447 4.13 25.71 -0.12
CA PHE A 447 4.75 24.48 -0.60
C PHE A 447 3.95 23.92 -1.78
N GLY A 448 4.69 23.56 -2.84
CA GLY A 448 4.19 22.75 -3.93
C GLY A 448 4.50 21.28 -3.71
N MET A 449 4.58 20.54 -4.82
CA MET A 449 4.90 19.12 -4.87
C MET A 449 6.30 18.80 -4.34
N MET A 450 7.26 19.73 -4.53
CA MET A 450 8.62 19.59 -4.03
C MET A 450 8.75 20.24 -2.64
N GLU A 451 8.68 19.43 -1.59
CA GLU A 451 8.70 19.86 -0.19
C GLU A 451 10.12 20.21 0.32
N ILE A 452 10.77 21.19 -0.31
CA ILE A 452 12.08 21.67 0.13
C ILE A 452 11.87 22.72 1.23
N HIS A 453 12.53 22.54 2.38
CA HIS A 453 12.44 23.49 3.48
C HIS A 453 12.76 24.92 3.04
N GLY A 454 11.87 25.87 3.39
CA GLY A 454 11.97 27.27 3.01
C GLY A 454 11.56 27.61 1.57
N LEU A 455 11.35 26.61 0.71
CA LEU A 455 10.92 26.79 -0.68
C LEU A 455 9.38 26.85 -0.74
N ASN A 456 8.82 27.96 -0.26
CA ASN A 456 7.39 28.14 -0.07
C ASN A 456 6.87 29.52 -0.52
N SER A 457 7.54 30.12 -1.51
CA SER A 457 7.06 31.32 -2.20
C SER A 457 6.12 30.93 -3.36
N GLU A 458 6.07 31.73 -4.42
CA GLU A 458 5.33 31.42 -5.64
C GLU A 458 6.04 30.32 -6.43
N MET A 459 5.52 29.09 -6.32
CA MET A 459 6.10 27.91 -6.94
C MET A 459 5.53 27.67 -8.36
N ILE A 460 6.35 27.19 -9.29
CA ILE A 460 5.93 26.97 -10.69
C ILE A 460 4.85 25.91 -10.85
N ASP A 461 4.94 24.82 -10.09
CA ASP A 461 3.94 23.76 -10.07
C ASP A 461 2.62 24.25 -9.49
N VAL A 462 2.66 24.97 -8.37
CA VAL A 462 1.47 25.60 -7.78
C VAL A 462 0.81 26.55 -8.78
N ALA A 463 1.58 27.40 -9.46
CA ALA A 463 1.06 28.29 -10.49
C ALA A 463 0.41 27.51 -11.65
N ALA A 464 1.09 26.49 -12.16
CA ALA A 464 0.61 25.67 -13.27
C ALA A 464 -0.67 24.89 -12.91
N TYR A 465 -0.71 24.22 -11.76
CA TYR A 465 -1.91 23.52 -11.30
C TYR A 465 -3.05 24.50 -11.02
N SER A 466 -2.77 25.68 -10.43
CA SER A 466 -3.79 26.71 -10.19
C SER A 466 -4.41 27.18 -11.51
N GLN A 467 -3.59 27.45 -12.53
CA GLN A 467 -4.04 27.80 -13.87
C GLN A 467 -4.98 26.73 -14.43
N LYS A 468 -4.53 25.47 -14.40
CA LYS A 468 -5.27 24.32 -14.92
C LYS A 468 -6.60 24.13 -14.19
N ALA A 469 -6.57 24.23 -12.87
CA ALA A 469 -7.74 24.15 -12.02
C ALA A 469 -8.79 25.22 -12.34
N PHE A 470 -8.38 26.48 -12.54
CA PHE A 470 -9.32 27.53 -12.96
C PHE A 470 -9.87 27.30 -14.38
N ALA A 471 -9.04 26.79 -15.30
CA ALA A 471 -9.51 26.46 -16.66
C ALA A 471 -10.56 25.34 -16.63
N ASP A 472 -10.33 24.29 -15.85
CA ASP A 472 -11.22 23.15 -15.70
C ASP A 472 -12.48 23.52 -14.89
N ALA A 473 -12.34 24.31 -13.83
CA ALA A 473 -13.46 24.82 -13.04
C ALA A 473 -14.37 25.76 -13.84
N ALA A 474 -13.85 26.48 -14.84
CA ALA A 474 -14.71 27.21 -15.77
C ALA A 474 -15.59 26.26 -16.61
N GLN A 475 -15.07 25.10 -17.03
CA GLN A 475 -15.86 24.10 -17.75
C GLN A 475 -16.87 23.43 -16.82
N MET A 476 -16.48 23.10 -15.58
CA MET A 476 -17.41 22.61 -14.57
C MET A 476 -18.55 23.61 -14.30
N ALA A 477 -18.23 24.89 -14.13
CA ALA A 477 -19.21 25.95 -13.93
C ALA A 477 -20.19 26.04 -15.11
N LYS A 478 -19.70 25.89 -16.34
CA LYS A 478 -20.54 25.86 -17.55
C LYS A 478 -21.51 24.68 -17.53
N GLU A 479 -21.03 23.47 -17.20
CA GLU A 479 -21.86 22.27 -17.09
C GLU A 479 -22.91 22.40 -15.96
N MET A 480 -22.59 23.15 -14.90
CA MET A 480 -23.49 23.41 -13.77
C MET A 480 -24.37 24.66 -13.95
N GLY A 481 -24.23 25.38 -15.06
CA GLY A 481 -25.03 26.58 -15.34
C GLY A 481 -24.65 27.81 -14.52
N ASP A 482 -23.49 27.83 -13.85
CA ASP A 482 -22.99 29.01 -13.13
C ASP A 482 -22.28 29.97 -14.08
N VAL A 483 -23.08 30.76 -14.80
CA VAL A 483 -22.60 31.72 -15.81
C VAL A 483 -21.65 32.77 -15.22
N THR A 484 -21.79 33.09 -13.92
CA THR A 484 -20.94 34.08 -13.25
C THR A 484 -19.53 33.55 -13.05
N LEU A 485 -19.41 32.30 -12.59
CA LEU A 485 -18.11 31.67 -12.36
C LEU A 485 -17.39 31.30 -13.66
N VAL A 486 -18.10 30.98 -14.74
CA VAL A 486 -17.47 30.71 -16.05
C VAL A 486 -16.53 31.85 -16.47
N ALA A 487 -17.07 33.07 -16.58
CA ALA A 487 -16.28 34.22 -17.05
C ALA A 487 -15.15 34.59 -16.07
N LYS A 488 -15.43 34.50 -14.76
CA LYS A 488 -14.44 34.78 -13.71
C LYS A 488 -13.25 33.81 -13.81
N TYR A 489 -13.52 32.51 -13.83
CA TYR A 489 -12.48 31.49 -13.83
C TYR A 489 -11.68 31.46 -15.13
N GLN A 490 -12.33 31.66 -16.30
CA GLN A 490 -11.62 31.79 -17.58
C GLN A 490 -10.62 32.96 -17.57
N ASN A 491 -11.04 34.13 -17.06
CA ASN A 491 -10.18 35.29 -16.98
C ASN A 491 -9.00 35.09 -16.01
N ILE A 492 -9.22 34.43 -14.87
CA ILE A 492 -8.13 34.07 -13.94
C ILE A 492 -7.15 33.11 -14.61
N ALA A 493 -7.65 32.02 -15.22
CA ALA A 493 -6.83 31.03 -15.91
C ALA A 493 -5.97 31.65 -17.02
N GLN A 494 -6.50 32.60 -17.79
CA GLN A 494 -5.73 33.29 -18.82
C GLN A 494 -4.61 34.15 -18.22
N LYS A 495 -4.91 34.92 -17.17
CA LYS A 495 -3.91 35.77 -16.51
C LYS A 495 -2.78 34.95 -15.89
N ILE A 496 -3.09 33.83 -15.24
CA ILE A 496 -2.07 32.94 -14.67
C ILE A 496 -1.22 32.33 -15.79
N LYS A 497 -1.83 31.91 -16.91
CA LYS A 497 -1.07 31.43 -18.09
C LYS A 497 -0.07 32.47 -18.59
N ASP A 498 -0.52 33.72 -18.77
CA ASP A 498 0.36 34.80 -19.23
C ASP A 498 1.53 35.01 -18.26
N LYS A 499 1.26 34.98 -16.94
CA LYS A 499 2.29 35.09 -15.89
C LYS A 499 3.28 33.93 -15.90
N ILE A 500 2.82 32.69 -16.07
CA ILE A 500 3.71 31.53 -16.17
C ILE A 500 4.69 31.71 -17.33
N ASN A 501 4.20 32.06 -18.52
CA ASN A 501 5.05 32.17 -19.70
C ASN A 501 5.95 33.42 -19.72
N THR A 502 5.62 34.46 -18.94
CA THR A 502 6.39 35.71 -18.93
C THR A 502 7.27 35.91 -17.68
N GLU A 503 6.80 35.50 -16.50
CA GLU A 503 7.47 35.76 -15.22
C GLU A 503 8.28 34.55 -14.71
N PHE A 504 7.86 33.32 -15.04
CA PHE A 504 8.60 32.10 -14.69
C PHE A 504 9.58 31.65 -15.78
N TRP A 505 9.41 32.03 -17.05
CA TRP A 505 10.39 31.66 -18.08
C TRP A 505 11.73 32.37 -17.86
N VAL A 506 12.83 31.61 -17.78
CA VAL A 506 14.19 32.15 -17.59
C VAL A 506 15.01 31.89 -18.86
N PRO A 507 15.16 32.89 -19.76
CA PRO A 507 15.83 32.71 -21.04
C PRO A 507 17.27 32.22 -20.92
N GLU A 508 18.02 32.68 -19.92
CA GLU A 508 19.42 32.28 -19.74
C GLU A 508 19.57 30.81 -19.34
N SER A 509 18.53 30.22 -18.74
CA SER A 509 18.49 28.82 -18.34
C SER A 509 17.76 27.94 -19.33
N GLN A 510 17.08 28.51 -20.33
CA GLN A 510 16.19 27.80 -21.27
C GLN A 510 15.19 26.89 -20.54
N SER A 511 14.67 27.37 -19.41
CA SER A 511 13.79 26.62 -18.50
C SER A 511 12.86 27.58 -17.78
N TYR A 512 11.73 27.06 -17.31
CA TYR A 512 10.97 27.73 -16.27
C TYR A 512 11.77 27.73 -14.95
N ALA A 513 11.56 28.78 -14.16
CA ALA A 513 12.03 28.92 -12.79
C ALA A 513 11.38 27.88 -11.88
N ASP A 514 12.09 27.47 -10.81
CA ASP A 514 11.51 26.65 -9.75
C ASP A 514 10.48 27.47 -8.95
N PHE A 515 10.77 28.76 -8.73
CA PHE A 515 9.95 29.68 -7.95
C PHE A 515 10.19 31.13 -8.36
N ILE A 516 9.23 32.02 -8.07
CA ILE A 516 9.42 33.46 -8.00
C ILE A 516 9.67 33.84 -6.53
N GLY A 517 10.74 34.59 -6.29
CA GLY A 517 11.11 35.01 -4.94
C GLY A 517 11.91 36.31 -4.94
N THR A 518 12.14 36.88 -3.76
CA THR A 518 13.04 38.03 -3.63
C THR A 518 14.51 37.60 -3.69
N LYS A 519 15.40 38.54 -4.00
CA LYS A 519 16.85 38.36 -3.90
C LYS A 519 17.26 37.76 -2.56
N GLU A 520 16.73 38.29 -1.47
CA GLU A 520 17.08 37.90 -0.10
C GLU A 520 16.62 36.47 0.21
N GLN A 521 15.39 36.11 -0.14
CA GLN A 521 14.88 34.74 -0.01
C GLN A 521 15.72 33.76 -0.84
N THR A 522 16.04 34.12 -2.08
CA THR A 522 16.82 33.28 -2.99
C THR A 522 18.24 33.04 -2.47
N LEU A 523 18.89 34.07 -1.91
CA LEU A 523 20.23 33.91 -1.32
C LEU A 523 20.22 32.95 -0.13
N HIS A 524 19.17 32.99 0.68
CA HIS A 524 19.02 32.07 1.80
C HIS A 524 18.85 30.62 1.31
N LEU A 525 17.97 30.40 0.33
CA LEU A 525 17.77 29.08 -0.28
C LEU A 525 19.04 28.52 -0.93
N ILE A 526 19.82 29.37 -1.60
CA ILE A 526 21.12 28.96 -2.17
C ILE A 526 22.08 28.50 -1.07
N ASP A 527 22.08 29.15 0.08
CA ASP A 527 22.96 28.78 1.19
C ASP A 527 22.61 27.43 1.79
N ASP A 528 21.32 27.18 2.00
CA ASP A 528 20.84 25.88 2.47
C ASP A 528 21.10 24.78 1.42
N ALA A 529 20.91 25.09 0.14
CA ALA A 529 21.17 24.18 -0.97
C ALA A 529 22.66 23.80 -1.07
N ILE A 530 23.58 24.76 -0.85
CA ILE A 530 25.02 24.49 -0.82
C ILE A 530 25.37 23.54 0.32
N VAL A 531 24.84 23.77 1.53
CA VAL A 531 25.08 22.89 2.69
C VAL A 531 24.56 21.48 2.41
N ARG A 532 23.37 21.37 1.83
CA ARG A 532 22.79 20.07 1.45
C ARG A 532 23.62 19.35 0.40
N ALA A 533 24.04 20.05 -0.66
CA ALA A 533 24.84 19.47 -1.74
C ALA A 533 26.23 19.01 -1.25
N ASP A 534 26.85 19.77 -0.34
CA ASP A 534 28.12 19.42 0.29
C ASP A 534 27.98 18.17 1.17
N THR A 535 26.92 18.11 1.99
CA THR A 535 26.57 16.94 2.82
C THR A 535 26.35 15.68 1.96
N LEU A 536 25.73 15.82 0.79
CA LEU A 536 25.53 14.75 -0.19
C LEU A 536 26.76 14.46 -1.07
N LYS A 537 27.89 15.13 -0.83
CA LYS A 537 29.16 14.98 -1.58
C LYS A 537 28.98 15.20 -3.09
N LYS A 538 28.23 16.23 -3.48
CA LYS A 538 27.99 16.63 -4.89
C LYS A 538 28.77 17.92 -5.25
N PRO A 539 30.08 17.84 -5.51
CA PRO A 539 30.92 19.03 -5.70
C PRO A 539 30.53 19.88 -6.92
N GLY A 540 30.03 19.26 -7.99
CA GLY A 540 29.53 19.97 -9.18
C GLY A 540 28.37 20.92 -8.85
N ALA A 541 27.40 20.42 -8.08
CA ALA A 541 26.25 21.22 -7.63
C ALA A 541 26.67 22.39 -6.73
N VAL A 542 27.66 22.19 -5.86
CA VAL A 542 28.21 23.26 -5.00
C VAL A 542 28.84 24.37 -5.84
N VAL A 543 29.59 24.04 -6.90
CA VAL A 543 30.20 25.03 -7.81
C VAL A 543 29.12 25.84 -8.52
N GLU A 544 28.11 25.16 -9.07
CA GLU A 544 26.98 25.80 -9.75
C GLU A 544 26.21 26.75 -8.82
N MET A 545 25.86 26.29 -7.62
CA MET A 545 25.14 27.09 -6.62
C MET A 545 25.96 28.30 -6.14
N LYS A 546 27.29 28.18 -6.01
CA LYS A 546 28.16 29.33 -5.69
C LYS A 546 28.20 30.36 -6.83
N ALA A 547 28.22 29.91 -8.09
CA ALA A 547 28.15 30.80 -9.24
C ALA A 547 26.78 31.50 -9.31
N LEU A 548 25.69 30.78 -9.05
CA LEU A 548 24.35 31.34 -8.93
C LEU A 548 24.29 32.37 -7.79
N LYS A 549 24.85 32.06 -6.60
CA LYS A 549 24.94 32.98 -5.46
C LYS A 549 25.59 34.30 -5.86
N ALA A 550 26.71 34.25 -6.59
CA ALA A 550 27.42 35.45 -7.03
C ALA A 550 26.55 36.30 -7.98
N LYS A 551 25.84 35.66 -8.92
CA LYS A 551 24.89 36.35 -9.82
C LYS A 551 23.75 37.00 -9.02
N VAL A 552 23.10 36.27 -8.12
CA VAL A 552 21.99 36.79 -7.29
C VAL A 552 22.46 37.94 -6.39
N LYS A 553 23.67 37.86 -5.81
CA LYS A 553 24.24 38.96 -5.02
C LYS A 553 24.36 40.28 -5.79
N SER A 554 24.60 40.22 -7.10
CA SER A 554 24.75 41.40 -7.95
C SER A 554 23.43 42.10 -8.29
N LEU A 555 22.28 41.45 -8.05
CA LEU A 555 20.97 42.05 -8.29
C LEU A 555 20.70 43.21 -7.33
N PRO A 556 19.90 44.23 -7.73
CA PRO A 556 19.41 45.25 -6.80
C PRO A 556 18.64 44.66 -5.62
N ALA A 557 18.69 45.32 -4.45
CA ALA A 557 17.92 44.92 -3.28
C ALA A 557 16.41 44.92 -3.58
N GLY A 558 15.69 43.93 -3.05
CA GLY A 558 14.24 43.79 -3.29
C GLY A 558 13.83 43.32 -4.68
N THR A 559 14.78 42.93 -5.56
CA THR A 559 14.44 42.30 -6.84
C THR A 559 13.61 41.04 -6.62
N LYS A 560 12.39 40.98 -7.16
CA LYS A 560 11.52 39.79 -7.21
C LYS A 560 11.44 39.29 -8.65
N LYS A 561 11.81 38.04 -8.90
CA LYS A 561 11.74 37.40 -10.24
C LYS A 561 11.80 35.88 -10.13
N GLY A 562 11.61 35.18 -11.26
CA GLY A 562 11.85 33.75 -11.36
C GLY A 562 13.33 33.38 -11.19
N PHE A 563 13.59 32.33 -10.40
CA PHE A 563 14.92 31.75 -10.21
C PHE A 563 14.91 30.24 -10.50
N VAL A 564 15.94 29.78 -11.23
CA VAL A 564 16.26 28.37 -11.39
C VAL A 564 17.36 28.02 -10.39
N LEU A 565 17.05 27.18 -9.41
CA LEU A 565 17.95 26.81 -8.31
C LEU A 565 18.14 25.30 -8.22
N HIS A 566 17.03 24.55 -8.15
CA HIS A 566 17.09 23.12 -7.84
C HIS A 566 17.03 22.25 -9.09
N HIS A 567 16.57 22.81 -10.22
CA HIS A 567 16.31 22.05 -11.45
C HIS A 567 15.39 20.85 -11.18
N ASN A 568 14.42 21.06 -10.28
CA ASN A 568 13.48 20.01 -9.95
C ASN A 568 12.58 19.72 -11.15
N TRP A 569 12.07 18.50 -11.26
CA TRP A 569 11.21 18.10 -12.38
C TRP A 569 9.97 18.98 -12.56
N VAL A 570 9.50 19.65 -11.48
CA VAL A 570 8.36 20.56 -11.48
C VAL A 570 8.47 21.74 -12.44
N VAL A 571 9.68 22.10 -12.90
CA VAL A 571 9.84 23.10 -13.97
C VAL A 571 9.20 22.68 -15.29
N ASN A 572 8.89 21.39 -15.44
CA ASN A 572 8.19 20.84 -16.61
C ASN A 572 6.66 20.88 -16.48
N THR A 573 6.11 21.21 -15.31
CA THR A 573 4.65 21.24 -15.06
C THR A 573 3.88 22.12 -16.06
N PRO A 574 4.38 23.30 -16.50
CA PRO A 574 3.72 24.07 -17.56
C PRO A 574 3.57 23.30 -18.87
N MET A 575 4.52 22.44 -19.24
CA MET A 575 4.42 21.60 -20.43
C MET A 575 3.45 20.43 -20.20
N GLU A 576 3.55 19.78 -19.04
CA GLU A 576 2.67 18.69 -18.62
C GLU A 576 1.19 19.11 -18.67
N MET A 577 0.89 20.31 -18.18
CA MET A 577 -0.46 20.88 -18.14
C MET A 577 -0.90 21.55 -19.45
N GLY A 578 -0.04 21.61 -20.48
CA GLY A 578 -0.36 22.24 -21.77
C GLY A 578 -0.47 23.78 -21.72
N ILE A 579 0.26 24.41 -20.80
CA ILE A 579 0.24 25.85 -20.53
C ILE A 579 1.39 26.56 -21.25
N ALA A 580 2.53 25.88 -21.37
CA ALA A 580 3.72 26.41 -22.02
C ALA A 580 3.42 26.91 -23.45
N ASP A 581 4.03 28.03 -23.82
CA ASP A 581 3.94 28.53 -25.19
C ASP A 581 4.68 27.57 -26.13
N SER A 582 4.06 27.28 -27.27
CA SER A 582 4.54 26.34 -28.31
C SER A 582 5.53 26.95 -29.28
#